data_AF-A0AAU0MSJ0-F1
#
_entry.id   AF-A0AAU0MSJ0-F1
#
_cell.length_a   1.000
_cell.length_b   1.000
_cell.length_c   1.000
_cell.angle_alpha   90.00
_cell.angle_beta   90.00
_cell.angle_gamma   90.00
#
_symmetry.space_group_name_H-M   'P 1'
#
loop_
_entity.id
_entity.type
_entity.pdbx_description
1 polymer ?
#
loop_
_entity_poly.entity_id
_entity_poly.type
_entity_poly.pdbx_seq_one_letter_code
_entity_poly.pdbx_strand_id
1 'polypeptide(L)'
;MQISAYSDFLKAAGQASVLEAEYASDPLLVAGAMQAVLDHAATELKPDADVTLTSLTLDTLGQSDASQTMEFETRLDRQTRTLIFISGLAKQGEAAVLKATAIYRIS
;
A
#
# COMPACT_ATOMS: atom_id res chain seq x y z
N MET A 1 -10.46 18.68 12.76
CA MET A 1 -9.51 17.92 13.60
C MET A 1 -9.46 16.42 13.26
N GLN A 2 -10.18 15.94 12.24
CA GLN A 2 -10.36 14.50 11.95
C GLN A 2 -9.37 13.93 10.90
N ILE A 3 -8.71 14.81 10.12
CA ILE A 3 -7.81 14.43 9.01
C ILE A 3 -6.46 13.87 9.52
N SER A 4 -5.93 14.38 10.63
CA SER A 4 -4.64 13.91 11.20
C SER A 4 -4.73 12.45 11.62
N ALA A 5 -5.77 12.08 12.37
CA ALA A 5 -5.95 10.72 12.87
C ALA A 5 -6.03 9.68 11.74
N TYR A 6 -6.68 10.03 10.62
CA TYR A 6 -6.78 9.14 9.46
C TYR A 6 -5.43 8.97 8.75
N SER A 7 -4.67 10.05 8.55
CA SER A 7 -3.34 9.97 7.95
C SER A 7 -2.36 9.19 8.82
N ASP A 8 -2.42 9.36 10.15
CA ASP A 8 -1.55 8.68 11.09
C ASP A 8 -1.87 7.17 11.14
N PHE A 9 -3.15 6.81 11.08
CA PHE A 9 -3.61 5.44 10.93
C PHE A 9 -3.04 4.75 9.68
N LEU A 10 -3.17 5.38 8.51
CA LEU A 10 -2.67 4.79 7.26
C LEU A 10 -1.14 4.64 7.27
N LYS A 11 -0.40 5.60 7.84
CA LYS A 11 1.05 5.47 7.99
C LYS A 11 1.44 4.30 8.88
N ALA A 12 0.74 4.09 9.99
CA ALA A 12 0.98 2.96 10.88
C ALA A 12 0.72 1.62 10.16
N ALA A 13 -0.40 1.52 9.42
CA ALA A 13 -0.68 0.34 8.58
C ALA A 13 0.38 0.13 7.49
N GLY A 14 0.85 1.22 6.88
CA GLY A 14 1.94 1.23 5.91
C GLY A 14 3.24 0.62 6.43
N GLN A 15 3.62 0.99 7.66
CA GLN A 15 4.80 0.45 8.34
C GLN A 15 4.62 -0.99 8.81
N ALA A 16 3.43 -1.33 9.31
CA ALA A 16 3.12 -2.67 9.80
C ALA A 16 2.92 -3.69 8.68
N SER A 17 2.59 -3.24 7.46
CA SER A 17 2.19 -4.09 6.34
C SER A 17 1.01 -5.02 6.66
N VAL A 18 0.15 -4.60 7.60
CA VAL A 18 -1.04 -5.32 8.06
C VAL A 18 -2.17 -4.32 8.32
N LEU A 19 -3.41 -4.73 8.03
CA LEU A 19 -4.64 -4.03 8.38
C LEU A 19 -5.56 -4.97 9.16
N GLU A 20 -6.01 -4.51 10.33
CA GLU A 20 -6.84 -5.30 11.23
C GLU A 20 -8.18 -5.71 10.60
N ALA A 21 -8.71 -6.86 11.03
CA ALA A 21 -9.90 -7.49 10.44
C ALA A 21 -11.12 -6.56 10.39
N GLU A 22 -11.31 -5.72 11.42
CA GLU A 22 -12.42 -4.76 11.50
C GLU A 22 -12.41 -3.71 10.37
N TYR A 23 -11.25 -3.45 9.77
CA TYR A 23 -11.08 -2.51 8.65
C TYR A 23 -10.88 -3.23 7.31
N ALA A 24 -10.55 -4.52 7.32
CA ALA A 24 -10.19 -5.29 6.13
C ALA A 24 -11.34 -5.46 5.13
N SER A 25 -12.59 -5.24 5.56
CA SER A 25 -13.78 -5.32 4.70
C SER A 25 -14.16 -4.02 4.00
N ASP A 26 -13.58 -2.88 4.40
CA ASP A 26 -13.81 -1.60 3.74
C ASP A 26 -12.82 -1.42 2.57
N PRO A 27 -13.27 -1.44 1.32
CA PRO A 27 -12.39 -1.34 0.16
C PRO A 27 -11.57 -0.05 0.13
N LEU A 28 -12.08 1.06 0.70
CA LEU A 28 -11.37 2.33 0.73
C LEU A 28 -10.24 2.31 1.77
N LEU A 29 -10.45 1.65 2.92
CA LEU A 29 -9.39 1.49 3.92
C LEU A 29 -8.30 0.54 3.42
N VAL A 30 -8.68 -0.55 2.76
CA VAL A 30 -7.71 -1.48 2.14
C VAL A 30 -6.89 -0.78 1.06
N ALA A 31 -7.53 0.01 0.19
CA ALA A 31 -6.84 0.77 -0.85
C ALA A 31 -5.90 1.83 -0.26
N GLY A 32 -6.35 2.57 0.76
CA GLY A 32 -5.54 3.57 1.45
C GLY A 32 -4.34 2.96 2.17
N ALA A 33 -4.53 1.83 2.85
CA ALA A 33 -3.47 1.10 3.51
C ALA A 33 -2.44 0.56 2.50
N MET A 34 -2.90 -0.04 1.40
CA MET A 34 -2.03 -0.49 0.31
C MET A 34 -1.17 0.65 -0.24
N GLN A 35 -1.77 1.81 -0.52
CA GLN A 35 -1.01 2.98 -0.97
C GLN A 35 0.04 3.39 0.07
N ALA A 36 -0.32 3.44 1.36
CA ALA A 36 0.63 3.80 2.42
C ALA A 36 1.80 2.81 2.54
N VAL A 37 1.56 1.51 2.37
CA VAL A 37 2.62 0.48 2.33
C VAL A 37 3.55 0.73 1.14
N LEU A 38 3.00 1.04 -0.04
CA LEU A 38 3.78 1.33 -1.24
C LEU A 38 4.60 2.63 -1.10
N ASP A 39 4.00 3.68 -0.50
CA ASP A 39 4.66 4.97 -0.25
C ASP A 39 5.84 4.79 0.72
N HIS A 40 5.64 3.99 1.78
CA HIS A 40 6.68 3.64 2.73
C HIS A 40 7.83 2.88 2.03
N ALA A 41 7.51 1.81 1.29
CA ALA A 41 8.51 1.03 0.56
C ALA A 41 9.30 1.87 -0.46
N ALA A 42 8.63 2.78 -1.18
CA ALA A 42 9.30 3.70 -2.11
C ALA A 42 10.28 4.64 -1.40
N THR A 43 9.89 5.13 -0.21
CA THR A 43 10.73 6.03 0.60
C THR A 43 11.95 5.30 1.15
N GLU A 44 11.80 4.06 1.60
CA GLU A 44 12.93 3.24 2.09
C GLU A 44 13.96 2.92 1.00
N LEU A 45 13.54 2.79 -0.26
CA LEU A 45 14.46 2.59 -1.39
C LEU A 45 15.28 3.85 -1.73
N LYS A 46 14.81 5.03 -1.31
CA LYS A 46 15.44 6.34 -1.58
C LYS A 46 15.34 7.28 -0.37
N PRO A 47 16.03 6.96 0.75
CA PRO A 47 15.93 7.76 1.98
C PRO A 47 16.51 9.18 1.83
N ASP A 48 17.41 9.39 0.86
CA ASP A 48 18.09 10.66 0.61
C ASP A 48 17.48 11.50 -0.52
N ALA A 49 16.31 11.10 -1.05
CA ALA A 49 15.65 11.79 -2.15
C ALA A 49 14.14 11.85 -1.94
N ASP A 50 13.50 12.87 -2.52
CA ASP A 50 12.05 12.96 -2.46
C ASP A 50 11.43 11.98 -3.45
N VAL A 51 10.55 11.10 -2.95
CA VAL A 51 9.74 10.20 -3.77
C VAL A 51 8.30 10.68 -3.82
N THR A 52 7.77 10.88 -5.03
CA THR A 52 6.39 11.35 -5.22
C THR A 52 5.62 10.34 -6.05
N LEU A 53 4.47 9.88 -5.55
CA LEU A 53 3.56 9.02 -6.31
C LEU A 53 3.08 9.74 -7.57
N THR A 54 3.24 9.09 -8.73
CA THR A 54 2.81 9.63 -10.03
C THR A 54 1.65 8.86 -10.64
N SER A 55 1.56 7.57 -10.34
CA SER A 55 0.50 6.70 -10.82
C SER A 55 0.29 5.56 -9.83
N LEU A 56 -0.97 5.24 -9.55
CA LEU A 56 -1.38 4.07 -8.80
C LEU A 56 -2.53 3.41 -9.56
N THR A 57 -2.38 2.13 -9.84
CA THR A 57 -3.44 1.28 -10.38
C THR A 57 -3.79 0.22 -9.34
N LEU A 58 -5.09 0.00 -9.13
CA LEU A 58 -5.63 -0.94 -8.17
C LEU A 58 -6.57 -1.91 -8.90
N ASP A 59 -6.27 -3.20 -8.81
CA ASP A 59 -7.05 -4.27 -9.40
C ASP A 59 -7.67 -5.12 -8.28
N THR A 60 -9.00 -5.09 -8.15
CA THR A 60 -9.72 -5.95 -7.21
C THR A 60 -9.80 -7.37 -7.77
N LEU A 61 -9.26 -8.33 -7.04
CA LEU A 61 -9.17 -9.74 -7.45
C LEU A 61 -10.23 -10.63 -6.78
N GLY A 62 -10.74 -10.22 -5.63
CA GLY A 62 -11.70 -10.97 -4.84
C GLY A 62 -12.46 -10.11 -3.84
N GLN A 63 -13.29 -10.75 -3.02
CA GLN A 63 -13.97 -10.10 -1.91
C GLN A 63 -13.16 -10.28 -0.62
N SER A 64 -13.15 -9.24 0.21
CA SER A 64 -12.56 -9.25 1.55
C SER A 64 -13.52 -9.86 2.57
N ASP A 65 -12.99 -10.68 3.48
CA ASP A 65 -13.66 -11.25 4.65
C ASP A 65 -13.43 -10.35 5.89
N ALA A 66 -14.50 -9.88 6.52
CA ALA A 66 -14.44 -9.02 7.70
C ALA A 66 -13.87 -9.71 8.96
N SER A 67 -13.70 -11.04 8.93
CA SER A 67 -13.19 -11.81 10.06
C SER A 67 -11.67 -12.04 10.03
N GLN A 68 -10.99 -11.62 8.94
CA GLN A 68 -9.57 -11.89 8.73
C GLN A 68 -8.77 -10.59 8.56
N THR A 69 -7.58 -10.55 9.15
CA THR A 69 -6.60 -9.48 8.90
C THR A 69 -6.17 -9.49 7.45
N MET A 70 -5.89 -8.30 6.91
CA MET A 70 -5.32 -8.14 5.57
C MET A 70 -3.80 -7.98 5.71
N GLU A 71 -3.05 -8.82 5.01
CA GLU A 71 -1.60 -8.74 4.92
C GLU A 71 -1.20 -8.10 3.59
N PHE A 72 -0.18 -7.24 3.62
CA PHE A 72 0.31 -6.54 2.44
C PHE A 72 1.74 -6.96 2.14
N GLU A 73 1.97 -7.34 0.89
CA GLU A 73 3.30 -7.62 0.35
C GLU A 73 3.64 -6.59 -0.71
N THR A 74 4.90 -6.15 -0.76
CA THR A 74 5.40 -5.31 -1.84
C THR A 74 6.57 -5.96 -2.55
N ARG A 75 6.76 -5.56 -3.81
CA ARG A 75 7.85 -6.02 -4.64
C ARG A 75 8.35 -4.88 -5.52
N LEU A 76 9.65 -4.61 -5.44
CA LEU A 76 10.31 -3.76 -6.41
C LEU A 76 10.40 -4.49 -7.76
N ASP A 77 9.74 -3.95 -8.78
CA ASP A 77 9.79 -4.52 -10.13
C ASP A 77 10.91 -3.89 -10.95
N ARG A 78 11.08 -2.56 -10.85
CA ARG A 78 12.13 -1.84 -11.58
C ARG A 78 12.47 -0.53 -10.87
N GLN A 79 13.76 -0.16 -10.90
CA GLN A 79 14.22 1.17 -10.50
C GLN A 79 15.09 1.78 -11.60
N THR A 80 14.90 3.07 -11.86
CA THR A 80 15.73 3.88 -12.76
C THR A 80 16.34 5.05 -11.99
N ARG A 81 16.98 5.99 -12.70
CA ARG A 81 17.52 7.20 -12.07
C ARG A 81 16.42 8.14 -11.54
N THR A 82 15.24 8.13 -12.17
CA THR A 82 14.17 9.11 -11.90
C THR A 82 12.83 8.47 -11.56
N LEU A 83 12.69 7.15 -11.68
CA LEU A 83 11.45 6.43 -11.43
C LEU A 83 11.67 5.14 -10.64
N ILE A 84 10.70 4.81 -9.79
CA ILE A 84 10.57 3.54 -9.07
C ILE A 84 9.23 2.90 -9.49
N PHE A 85 9.26 1.61 -9.82
CA PHE A 85 8.10 0.79 -10.15
C PHE A 85 7.97 -0.30 -9.09
N ILE A 86 6.90 -0.25 -8.30
CA ILE A 86 6.64 -1.21 -7.22
C ILE A 86 5.24 -1.79 -7.44
N SER A 87 5.09 -3.08 -7.21
CA SER A 87 3.80 -3.74 -7.09
C SER A 87 3.49 -4.10 -5.65
N GLY A 88 2.20 -4.14 -5.33
CA GLY A 88 1.68 -4.55 -4.03
C GLY A 88 0.62 -5.65 -4.19
N LEU A 89 0.51 -6.52 -3.20
CA LEU A 89 -0.52 -7.55 -3.13
C LEU A 89 -1.10 -7.59 -1.73
N ALA A 90 -2.42 -7.44 -1.61
CA ALA A 90 -3.15 -7.60 -0.35
C ALA A 90 -3.76 -9.00 -0.31
N LYS A 91 -3.57 -9.71 0.80
CA LYS A 91 -4.03 -11.08 0.99
C LYS A 91 -4.78 -11.26 2.31
N GLN A 92 -5.70 -12.23 2.31
CA GLN A 92 -6.27 -12.81 3.52
C GLN A 92 -5.99 -14.31 3.49
N GLY A 93 -5.00 -14.74 4.28
CA GLY A 93 -4.39 -16.05 4.12
C GLY A 93 -3.80 -16.23 2.71
N GLU A 94 -4.22 -17.27 2.01
CA GLU A 94 -3.77 -17.57 0.63
C GLU A 94 -4.57 -16.81 -0.44
N ALA A 95 -5.67 -16.14 -0.08
CA ALA A 95 -6.54 -15.47 -1.04
C ALA A 95 -6.05 -14.05 -1.34
N ALA A 96 -5.71 -13.79 -2.60
CA ALA A 96 -5.41 -12.44 -3.07
C ALA A 96 -6.70 -11.63 -3.25
N VAL A 97 -6.77 -10.46 -2.59
CA VAL A 97 -7.96 -9.59 -2.61
C VAL A 97 -7.73 -8.37 -3.50
N LEU A 98 -6.54 -7.77 -3.42
CA LEU A 98 -6.20 -6.55 -4.14
C LEU A 98 -4.78 -6.64 -4.68
N LYS A 99 -4.59 -6.28 -5.95
CA LYS A 99 -3.27 -6.01 -6.50
C LYS A 99 -3.11 -4.52 -6.77
N ALA A 100 -1.92 -4.00 -6.50
CA ALA A 100 -1.55 -2.63 -6.77
C ALA A 100 -0.31 -2.55 -7.65
N THR A 101 -0.26 -1.57 -8.53
CA THR A 101 0.95 -1.18 -9.27
C THR A 101 1.14 0.32 -9.11
N ALA A 102 2.28 0.72 -8.55
CA ALA A 102 2.61 2.11 -8.28
C ALA A 102 3.88 2.54 -9.01
N ILE A 103 3.87 3.78 -9.48
CA ILE A 103 5.02 4.45 -10.09
C ILE A 103 5.32 5.71 -9.30
N TYR A 104 6.54 5.82 -8.80
CA TYR A 104 7.04 6.99 -8.10
C TYR A 104 8.10 7.71 -8.92
N ARG A 105 8.13 9.03 -8.83
CA ARG A 105 9.21 9.87 -9.33
C ARG A 105 10.19 10.16 -8.20
N ILE A 106 11.49 10.03 -8.49
CA ILE A 106 12.61 10.42 -7.62
C ILE A 106 13.00 11.85 -8.01
N SER A 107 13.05 12.78 -7.05
CA SER A 107 13.44 14.19 -7.23
C SER A 107 14.60 14.57 -6.32
#